data_AF-A0A286IEU0-F1
#
_entry.id   AF-A0A286IEU0-F1
#
_cell.length_a   1.000
_cell.length_b   1.000
_cell.length_c   1.000
_cell.angle_alpha   90.00
_cell.angle_beta   90.00
_cell.angle_gamma   90.00
#
_symmetry.space_group_name_H-M   'P 1'
#
loop_
_entity.id
_entity.type
_entity.pdbx_description
1 polymer ?
#
loop_
_entity_poly.entity_id
_entity_poly.type
_entity_poly.pdbx_seq_one_letter_code
_entity_poly.pdbx_strand_id
1 'polypeptide(L)'
;MILDCGKFLILIAMTTGLLAAAGPSSARCPDRPPCKGCGCKGGPGYRIIATGKCAGFKQLKTKCGEPPTLRCTFENAPGTGLNRHCALAKPD
;
A
#
# COMPACT_ATOMS: atom_id res chain seq x y z
N MET A 1 47.70 26.64 36.17
CA MET A 1 47.66 25.96 34.87
C MET A 1 47.33 24.50 35.12
N ILE A 2 46.56 23.88 34.22
CA ILE A 2 46.07 22.49 34.22
C ILE A 2 44.77 22.29 35.02
N LEU A 3 43.63 22.52 34.37
CA LEU A 3 42.36 21.87 34.71
C LEU A 3 41.58 21.58 33.41
N ASP A 4 41.90 20.40 32.87
CA ASP A 4 41.04 19.47 32.11
C ASP A 4 40.28 19.94 30.85
N CYS A 5 41.03 20.07 29.75
CA CYS A 5 40.52 20.08 28.38
C CYS A 5 39.75 18.78 27.99
N GLY A 6 39.89 17.70 28.77
CA GLY A 6 39.41 16.35 28.40
C GLY A 6 37.97 15.99 28.82
N LYS A 7 37.35 16.71 29.74
CA LYS A 7 35.99 16.37 30.24
C LYS A 7 34.87 16.91 29.36
N PHE A 8 35.13 17.99 28.63
CA PHE A 8 34.12 18.64 27.77
C PHE A 8 33.90 17.89 26.45
N LEU A 9 34.87 17.13 25.97
CA LEU A 9 34.74 16.36 24.73
C LEU A 9 33.87 15.10 24.87
N ILE A 10 33.68 14.58 26.09
CA ILE A 10 32.89 13.36 26.31
C ILE A 10 31.37 13.65 26.29
N LEU A 11 30.96 14.88 26.62
CA LEU A 11 29.54 15.25 26.67
C LEU A 11 28.92 15.56 25.29
N ILE A 12 29.73 15.84 24.27
CA ILE A 12 29.24 16.17 22.92
C ILE A 12 28.99 14.89 22.09
N ALA A 13 29.53 13.74 22.51
CA ALA A 13 29.40 12.48 21.79
C ALA A 13 28.07 11.74 22.03
N MET A 14 27.27 12.13 23.03
CA MET A 14 26.00 11.46 23.37
C MET A 14 24.74 12.12 22.81
N THR A 15 24.82 13.31 22.20
CA THR A 15 23.62 14.06 21.76
C THR A 15 23.29 13.94 20.27
N THR A 16 24.09 13.26 19.45
CA THR A 16 23.92 13.14 17.99
C THR A 16 23.41 11.76 17.54
N GLY A 17 22.72 11.05 18.40
CA GLY A 17 22.27 9.67 18.16
C GLY A 17 20.78 9.49 17.91
N LEU A 18 20.11 10.35 17.13
CA LEU A 18 18.72 10.09 16.73
C LEU A 18 18.33 10.75 15.39
N LEU A 19 19.02 10.40 14.30
CA LEU A 19 18.41 10.54 12.98
C LEU A 19 17.42 9.39 12.79
N ALA A 20 16.15 9.66 13.07
CA ALA A 20 15.06 8.75 12.77
C ALA A 20 15.05 8.44 11.26
N ALA A 21 15.25 7.17 10.91
CA ALA A 21 15.00 6.67 9.57
C ALA A 21 13.49 6.74 9.29
N ALA A 22 13.02 7.88 8.79
CA ALA A 22 11.71 7.99 8.17
C ALA A 22 11.76 7.19 6.85
N GLY A 23 11.41 5.90 6.92
CA GLY A 23 11.20 5.09 5.73
C GLY A 23 10.06 5.67 4.88
N PRO A 24 10.03 5.39 3.56
CA PRO A 24 8.99 5.92 2.68
C PRO A 24 7.62 5.41 3.14
N SER A 25 6.77 6.34 3.56
CA SER A 25 5.35 6.07 3.78
C SER A 25 4.74 5.81 2.41
N SER A 26 4.63 4.54 2.00
CA SER A 26 3.94 4.19 0.77
C SER A 26 2.57 4.85 0.81
N ALA A 27 2.26 5.72 -0.16
CA ALA A 27 0.93 6.27 -0.34
C ALA A 27 -0.05 5.11 -0.59
N ARG A 28 -0.55 4.52 0.50
CA ARG A 28 -1.57 3.48 0.45
C ARG A 28 -2.85 4.15 -0.03
N CYS A 29 -3.53 3.52 -0.97
CA CYS A 29 -4.87 3.95 -1.36
C CYS A 29 -5.73 4.19 -0.10
N PRO A 30 -6.65 5.17 -0.14
CA PRO A 30 -7.53 5.44 0.99
C PRO A 30 -8.25 4.15 1.40
N ASP A 31 -8.14 3.82 2.69
CA ASP A 31 -8.86 2.69 3.27
C ASP A 31 -10.36 2.99 3.26
N ARG A 32 -11.17 1.93 3.20
CA ARG A 32 -12.63 2.03 3.13
C ARG A 32 -13.22 1.09 4.17
N PRO A 33 -14.37 1.47 4.77
CA PRO A 33 -15.03 0.64 5.77
C PRO A 33 -15.21 -0.81 5.32
N PRO A 34 -15.31 -1.76 6.26
CA PRO A 34 -15.67 -3.13 5.95
C PRO A 34 -16.95 -3.17 5.10
N CYS A 35 -16.91 -3.91 4.00
CA CYS A 35 -17.97 -3.98 3.01
C CYS A 35 -17.98 -5.37 2.37
N LYS A 36 -19.07 -5.70 1.65
CA LYS A 36 -19.24 -6.98 0.97
C LYS A 36 -19.14 -6.83 -0.54
N GLY A 37 -18.68 -7.89 -1.19
CA GLY A 37 -18.51 -7.97 -2.64
C GLY A 37 -17.16 -7.45 -3.12
N CYS A 38 -16.69 -8.01 -4.22
CA CYS A 38 -15.47 -7.61 -4.89
C CYS A 38 -15.65 -6.22 -5.50
N GLY A 39 -14.63 -5.37 -5.29
CA GLY A 39 -14.67 -3.97 -5.68
C GLY A 39 -15.07 -3.02 -4.57
N CYS A 40 -15.68 -3.49 -3.48
CA CYS A 40 -16.25 -2.59 -2.47
C CYS A 40 -15.21 -1.68 -1.80
N LYS A 41 -13.98 -2.18 -1.61
CA LYS A 41 -12.83 -1.41 -1.12
C LYS A 41 -12.08 -0.62 -2.21
N GLY A 42 -12.70 -0.34 -3.35
CA GLY A 42 -12.05 0.41 -4.43
C GLY A 42 -11.42 -0.44 -5.54
N GLY A 43 -11.54 -1.76 -5.47
CA GLY A 43 -10.95 -2.70 -6.44
C GLY A 43 -11.68 -2.75 -7.80
N PRO A 44 -11.24 -3.61 -8.74
CA PRO A 44 -11.80 -3.69 -10.09
C PRO A 44 -13.20 -4.32 -10.18
N GLY A 45 -13.72 -4.92 -9.10
CA GLY A 45 -15.10 -5.45 -9.08
C GLY A 45 -15.25 -6.92 -9.46
N TYR A 46 -14.15 -7.64 -9.68
CA TYR A 46 -14.17 -9.01 -10.19
C TYR A 46 -13.80 -10.06 -9.13
N ARG A 47 -14.56 -11.17 -9.08
CA ARG A 47 -14.24 -12.37 -8.28
C ARG A 47 -13.67 -13.45 -9.18
N ILE A 48 -12.53 -14.01 -8.79
CA ILE A 48 -11.85 -15.12 -9.48
C ILE A 48 -12.63 -16.40 -9.20
N ILE A 49 -13.22 -17.01 -10.23
CA ILE A 49 -14.10 -18.19 -10.08
C ILE A 49 -13.32 -19.36 -9.43
N ALA A 50 -12.08 -19.59 -9.87
CA ALA A 50 -11.26 -20.69 -9.39
C ALA A 50 -10.86 -20.62 -7.90
N THR A 51 -10.85 -19.43 -7.29
CA THR A 51 -10.38 -19.24 -5.90
C THR A 51 -11.42 -18.62 -4.98
N GLY A 52 -12.52 -18.08 -5.52
CA GLY A 52 -13.48 -17.28 -4.78
C GLY A 52 -12.96 -15.92 -4.30
N LYS A 53 -11.69 -15.56 -4.54
CA LYS A 53 -11.08 -14.30 -4.08
C LYS A 53 -11.35 -13.14 -5.05
N CYS A 54 -11.27 -11.92 -4.55
CA CYS A 54 -11.36 -10.73 -5.40
C CYS A 54 -10.06 -10.47 -6.16
N ALA A 55 -10.17 -10.14 -7.44
CA ALA A 55 -9.04 -9.74 -8.26
C ALA A 55 -8.59 -8.31 -7.91
N GLY A 56 -7.28 -8.06 -7.94
CA GLY A 56 -6.71 -6.71 -7.89
C GLY A 56 -6.44 -6.17 -9.31
N PHE A 57 -6.36 -4.84 -9.47
CA PHE A 57 -6.15 -4.20 -10.78
C PHE A 57 -4.95 -4.78 -11.55
N LYS A 58 -3.80 -4.93 -10.89
CA LYS A 58 -2.56 -5.45 -11.50
C LYS A 58 -2.65 -6.94 -11.88
N GLN A 59 -3.57 -7.68 -11.28
CA GLN A 59 -3.72 -9.12 -11.50
C GLN A 59 -4.91 -9.46 -12.43
N LEU A 60 -5.69 -8.45 -12.84
CA LEU A 60 -6.95 -8.67 -13.54
C LEU A 60 -6.74 -9.44 -14.85
N LYS A 61 -5.83 -9.00 -15.72
CA LYS A 61 -5.54 -9.68 -16.99
C LYS A 61 -5.03 -11.11 -16.78
N THR A 62 -4.09 -11.30 -15.87
CA THR A 62 -3.48 -12.63 -15.61
C THR A 62 -4.46 -13.61 -14.97
N LYS A 63 -5.30 -13.17 -14.04
CA LYS A 63 -6.22 -14.04 -13.29
C LYS A 63 -7.58 -14.20 -13.98
N CYS A 64 -8.08 -13.16 -14.63
CA CYS A 64 -9.42 -13.12 -15.22
C CYS A 64 -9.42 -13.27 -16.75
N GLY A 65 -8.33 -12.92 -17.43
CA GLY A 65 -8.26 -12.89 -18.89
C GLY A 65 -8.64 -11.54 -19.50
N GLU A 66 -8.71 -11.50 -20.83
CA GLU A 66 -9.14 -10.35 -21.61
C GLU A 66 -10.12 -10.87 -22.70
N PRO A 67 -11.45 -10.66 -22.53
CA PRO A 67 -12.11 -9.90 -21.47
C PRO A 67 -12.05 -10.60 -20.09
N PRO A 68 -12.13 -9.85 -18.97
CA PRO A 68 -12.04 -10.42 -17.61
C PRO A 68 -13.22 -11.33 -17.23
N THR A 69 -14.32 -11.28 -17.98
CA THR A 69 -15.49 -12.15 -17.81
C THR A 69 -15.20 -13.61 -18.18
N LEU A 70 -14.06 -13.92 -18.81
CA LEU A 70 -13.68 -15.29 -19.17
C LEU A 70 -13.46 -16.18 -17.94
N ARG A 71 -12.89 -15.64 -16.86
CA ARG A 71 -12.53 -16.42 -15.65
C ARG A 71 -12.95 -15.76 -14.34
N CYS A 72 -13.60 -14.60 -14.42
CA CYS A 72 -14.06 -13.88 -13.25
C CYS A 72 -15.51 -13.40 -13.41
N THR A 73 -16.23 -13.35 -12.29
CA THR A 73 -17.59 -12.78 -12.21
C THR A 73 -17.50 -11.32 -11.78
N PHE A 74 -18.18 -10.43 -12.48
CA PHE A 74 -18.29 -9.03 -12.08
C PHE A 74 -19.40 -8.87 -11.02
N GLU A 75 -19.08 -8.30 -9.87
CA GLU A 75 -20.02 -8.16 -8.73
C GLU A 75 -20.55 -6.74 -8.54
N ASN A 76 -19.94 -5.74 -9.18
CA ASN A 76 -20.36 -4.34 -9.13
C ASN A 76 -20.62 -3.78 -7.72
N ALA A 77 -19.79 -4.15 -6.73
CA ALA A 77 -20.01 -3.70 -5.36
C ALA A 77 -19.80 -2.17 -5.21
N PRO A 78 -20.46 -1.51 -4.25
CA PRO A 78 -20.32 -0.07 -4.02
C PRO A 78 -18.86 0.29 -3.74
N GLY A 79 -18.25 1.05 -4.65
CA GLY A 79 -16.84 1.41 -4.58
C GLY A 79 -15.96 0.83 -5.68
N THR A 80 -16.51 -0.02 -6.55
CA THR A 80 -15.79 -0.55 -7.72
C THR A 80 -15.11 0.59 -8.50
N GLY A 81 -13.81 0.45 -8.74
CA GLY A 81 -13.01 1.42 -9.50
C GLY A 81 -12.51 2.64 -8.72
N LEU A 82 -13.05 2.93 -7.52
CA LEU A 82 -12.75 4.19 -6.83
C LEU A 82 -11.28 4.35 -6.40
N ASN A 83 -10.54 3.25 -6.26
CA ASN A 83 -9.10 3.28 -5.93
C ASN A 83 -8.21 2.99 -7.15
N ARG A 84 -8.72 3.03 -8.40
CA ARG A 84 -7.95 2.71 -9.60
C ARG A 84 -6.71 3.59 -9.77
N HIS A 85 -6.87 4.90 -9.56
CA HIS A 85 -5.81 5.89 -9.78
C HIS A 85 -4.58 5.63 -8.89
N CYS A 86 -4.78 5.41 -7.59
CA CYS A 86 -3.69 5.12 -6.65
C CYS A 86 -3.17 3.68 -6.78
N ALA A 87 -4.05 2.70 -7.06
CA ALA A 87 -3.65 1.29 -7.13
C ALA A 87 -2.75 0.97 -8.34
N LEU A 88 -2.83 1.81 -9.38
CA LEU A 88 -2.02 1.70 -10.59
C LEU A 88 -0.89 2.73 -10.66
N ALA A 89 -0.78 3.64 -9.69
CA ALA A 89 0.32 4.59 -9.63
C ALA A 89 1.66 3.85 -9.64
N LYS A 90 2.60 4.36 -10.43
CA LYS A 90 3.99 3.89 -10.44
C LYS A 90 4.65 4.37 -9.15
N PRO A 91 5.32 3.49 -8.38
CA PRO A 91 6.18 3.95 -7.31
C PRO A 91 7.34 4.74 -7.93
N ASP A 92 7.53 5.94 -7.44
CA ASP A 92 8.63 6.87 -7.68
C ASP A 92 10.00 6.24 -7.45
#